data_AF-A0A914Z5J0-F1
#
_entry.id   AF-A0A914Z5J0-F1
#
_cell.length_a   1.000
_cell.length_b   1.000
_cell.length_c   1.000
_cell.angle_alpha   90.00
_cell.angle_beta   90.00
_cell.angle_gamma   90.00
#
_symmetry.space_group_name_H-M   'P 1'
#
loop_
_entity.id
_entity.type
_entity.pdbx_description
1 polymer ?
#
loop_
_entity_poly.entity_id
_entity_poly.type
_entity_poly.pdbx_seq_one_letter_code
_entity_poly.pdbx_strand_id
1 'polypeptide(L)'
;MDSFNYVPASADLRGGFEWNLVFKWEFLGNERKHLRQQNQTAPIKSPAMAGGLFTISKKWFEELGTYDLAMDVWGGENLEMSFRVWQCGGSLEIIPCSRVGHVFRKQHPYTFPGGSGNVFQKNTRRAAEVWLDNYKQLYLNQVPSAKFIDVGDFSDRLAIKAKLKCKSFDWFLKEVYPELKVPEKTGVHLTLKQNNLCLDSLGNIKAHQSPGMYQCHGTGGNQEWIFDKKLKTVRQSASKMCLGIEASGKLANRECSQLSGWEYNEQSGALKYKNQCVAVIPKTEVSVQKEETALQGMPCDPTDARQKWVFEKLND
;
A
#
# COMPACT_ATOMS: atom_id res chain seq x y z
N MET A 1 23.18 23.72 -20.18
CA MET A 1 21.91 24.38 -20.55
C MET A 1 21.00 23.34 -21.16
N ASP A 2 19.71 23.35 -20.80
CA ASP A 2 18.70 22.52 -21.47
C ASP A 2 18.42 23.10 -22.86
N SER A 3 18.28 22.26 -23.89
CA SER A 3 18.29 22.69 -25.30
C SER A 3 16.92 22.74 -25.99
N PHE A 4 15.84 22.31 -25.33
CA PHE A 4 14.50 22.16 -25.93
C PHE A 4 14.46 21.25 -27.18
N ASN A 5 15.49 20.44 -27.41
CA ASN A 5 15.52 19.50 -28.54
C ASN A 5 14.36 18.50 -28.46
N TYR A 6 13.72 18.28 -29.61
CA TYR A 6 12.73 17.20 -29.75
C TYR A 6 13.46 15.87 -29.92
N VAL A 7 13.37 14.99 -28.92
CA VAL A 7 14.01 13.67 -28.93
C VAL A 7 12.93 12.59 -28.86
N PRO A 8 13.02 11.53 -29.69
CA PRO A 8 12.04 10.45 -29.64
C PRO A 8 12.12 9.67 -28.33
N ALA A 9 10.97 9.44 -27.70
CA ALA A 9 10.85 8.49 -26.60
C ALA A 9 10.90 7.04 -27.12
N SER A 10 11.31 6.11 -26.25
CA SER A 10 11.25 4.68 -26.55
C SER A 10 9.81 4.27 -26.87
N ALA A 11 9.64 3.49 -27.94
CA ALA A 11 8.34 2.98 -28.35
C ALA A 11 7.92 1.69 -27.60
N ASP A 12 8.79 1.19 -26.71
CA ASP A 12 8.56 -0.01 -25.91
C ASP A 12 8.15 0.32 -24.47
N LEU A 13 7.55 1.49 -24.27
CA LEU A 13 7.03 1.95 -22.99
C LEU A 13 5.50 1.94 -23.00
N ARG A 14 4.91 1.56 -21.87
CA ARG A 14 3.50 1.77 -21.56
C ARG A 14 3.35 2.44 -20.20
N GLY A 15 2.18 2.99 -19.93
CA GLY A 15 1.88 3.60 -18.64
C GLY A 15 1.53 2.57 -17.59
N GLY A 16 2.03 2.77 -16.38
CA GLY A 16 1.79 1.95 -15.19
C GLY A 16 1.78 2.80 -13.93
N PHE A 17 1.69 2.14 -12.77
CA PHE A 17 1.72 2.78 -11.47
C PHE A 17 2.20 1.80 -10.39
N GLU A 18 2.57 2.30 -9.22
CA GLU A 18 2.83 1.49 -8.03
C GLU A 18 1.74 1.72 -6.98
N TRP A 19 1.76 0.98 -5.88
CA TRP A 19 0.74 1.10 -4.83
C TRP A 19 0.73 2.47 -4.14
N ASN A 20 1.73 3.33 -4.34
CA ASN A 20 1.65 4.74 -3.95
C ASN A 20 0.76 5.59 -4.90
N LEU A 21 0.21 4.99 -5.95
CA LEU A 21 -0.62 5.59 -6.99
C LEU A 21 0.04 6.77 -7.70
N VAL A 22 1.35 6.66 -7.92
CA VAL A 22 2.11 7.57 -8.79
C VAL A 22 2.29 6.92 -10.16
N PHE A 23 2.00 7.67 -11.22
CA PHE A 23 2.23 7.23 -12.59
C PHE A 23 3.71 6.97 -12.87
N LYS A 24 4.00 5.91 -13.61
CA LYS A 24 5.34 5.62 -14.14
C LYS A 24 5.27 5.06 -15.55
N TRP A 25 6.38 5.21 -16.28
CA TRP A 25 6.61 4.49 -17.52
C TRP A 25 7.24 3.14 -17.24
N GLU A 26 6.71 2.08 -17.83
CA GLU A 26 7.24 0.73 -17.72
C GLU A 26 7.58 0.17 -19.09
N PHE A 27 8.66 -0.62 -19.16
CA PHE A 27 8.97 -1.36 -20.36
C PHE A 27 7.94 -2.48 -20.60
N LEU A 28 7.63 -2.71 -21.88
CA LEU A 28 6.84 -3.86 -22.29
C LEU A 28 7.54 -5.17 -21.89
N GLY A 29 6.74 -6.13 -21.40
CA GLY A 29 7.19 -7.50 -21.17
C GLY A 29 7.60 -8.20 -22.47
N ASN A 30 8.37 -9.28 -22.35
CA ASN A 30 8.98 -9.98 -23.50
C ASN A 30 7.96 -10.42 -24.54
N GLU A 31 6.81 -10.95 -24.12
CA GLU A 31 5.73 -11.38 -25.02
C GLU A 31 5.19 -10.21 -25.87
N ARG A 32 4.88 -9.08 -25.23
CA ARG A 32 4.39 -7.87 -25.92
C ARG A 32 5.44 -7.28 -26.86
N LYS A 33 6.72 -7.31 -26.47
CA LYS A 33 7.82 -6.92 -27.37
C LYS A 33 7.88 -7.81 -28.61
N HIS A 34 7.71 -9.11 -28.45
CA HIS A 34 7.71 -10.05 -29.58
C HIS A 34 6.52 -9.81 -30.52
N LEU A 35 5.30 -9.63 -30.00
CA LEU A 35 4.13 -9.26 -30.82
C LEU A 35 4.34 -7.95 -31.58
N ARG A 36 5.00 -6.97 -30.93
CA ARG A 36 5.32 -5.68 -31.54
C ARG A 36 6.35 -5.78 -32.66
N GLN A 37 7.26 -6.75 -32.62
CA GLN A 37 8.20 -6.99 -33.73
C GLN A 37 7.48 -7.38 -35.01
N GLN A 38 6.33 -8.05 -34.91
CA GLN A 38 5.51 -8.44 -36.06
C GLN A 38 4.72 -7.25 -36.62
N ASN A 39 4.28 -6.32 -35.77
CA ASN A 39 3.60 -5.09 -36.20
C ASN A 39 3.94 -3.90 -35.27
N GLN A 40 4.86 -3.06 -35.72
CA GLN A 40 5.37 -1.94 -34.93
C GLN A 40 4.39 -0.75 -34.80
N THR A 41 3.37 -0.69 -35.68
CA THR A 41 2.36 0.37 -35.72
C THR A 41 1.07 0.00 -35.00
N ALA A 42 0.93 -1.27 -34.57
CA ALA A 42 -0.23 -1.73 -33.82
C ALA A 42 -0.40 -0.94 -32.50
N PRO A 43 -1.65 -0.65 -32.10
CA PRO A 43 -1.95 -0.06 -30.80
C PRO A 43 -1.41 -0.89 -29.63
N ILE A 44 -0.91 -0.22 -28.59
CA ILE A 44 -0.42 -0.85 -27.36
C ILE A 44 -1.41 -0.59 -26.24
N LYS A 45 -2.03 -1.66 -25.72
CA LYS A 45 -2.89 -1.56 -24.53
C LYS A 45 -2.08 -1.15 -23.29
N SER A 46 -2.51 -0.09 -22.62
CA SER A 46 -1.83 0.51 -21.46
C SER A 46 -2.72 0.47 -20.22
N PRO A 47 -2.26 -0.06 -19.08
CA PRO A 47 -3.01 -0.03 -17.82
C PRO A 47 -3.40 1.37 -17.36
N ALA A 48 -2.47 2.33 -17.53
CA ALA A 48 -2.66 3.71 -17.17
C ALA A 48 -2.19 4.65 -18.29
N MET A 49 -2.71 5.87 -18.30
CA MET A 49 -2.22 6.96 -19.14
C MET A 49 -1.55 8.06 -18.29
N ALA A 50 -0.67 8.83 -18.92
CA ALA A 50 -0.07 10.01 -18.29
C ALA A 50 -1.10 11.14 -18.06
N GLY A 51 -2.19 11.17 -18.83
CA GLY A 51 -3.35 12.04 -18.63
C GLY A 51 -3.36 13.32 -19.47
N GLY A 52 -2.21 13.95 -19.71
CA GLY A 52 -2.17 15.25 -20.39
C GLY A 52 -2.46 15.23 -21.90
N LEU A 53 -2.27 14.09 -22.56
CA LEU A 53 -2.42 13.95 -24.02
C LEU A 53 -3.16 12.65 -24.35
N PHE A 54 -4.40 12.77 -24.79
CA PHE A 54 -5.23 11.65 -25.25
C PHE A 54 -6.35 12.17 -26.16
N THR A 55 -6.99 11.26 -26.88
CA THR A 55 -8.23 11.53 -27.63
C THR A 55 -9.32 10.59 -27.15
N ILE A 56 -10.55 11.11 -27.07
CA ILE A 56 -11.73 10.35 -26.66
C ILE A 56 -12.95 10.88 -27.42
N SER A 57 -13.90 10.01 -27.74
CA SER A 57 -15.19 10.44 -28.26
C SER A 57 -15.89 11.33 -27.24
N LYS A 58 -16.35 12.52 -27.65
CA LYS A 58 -17.07 13.45 -26.77
C LYS A 58 -18.27 12.77 -26.09
N LYS A 59 -19.09 12.06 -26.87
CA LYS A 59 -20.26 11.34 -26.37
C LYS A 59 -19.87 10.33 -25.30
N TRP A 60 -18.80 9.55 -25.55
CA TRP A 60 -18.32 8.57 -24.57
C TRP A 60 -17.73 9.21 -23.32
N PHE A 61 -17.00 10.32 -23.46
CA PHE A 61 -16.47 11.08 -22.34
C PHE A 61 -17.60 11.60 -21.42
N GLU A 62 -18.70 12.08 -22.00
CA GLU A 62 -19.89 12.52 -21.26
C GLU A 62 -20.61 11.33 -20.60
N GLU A 63 -20.77 10.20 -21.30
CA GLU A 63 -21.38 8.97 -20.77
C GLU A 63 -20.59 8.37 -19.60
N LEU A 64 -19.26 8.44 -19.66
CA LEU A 64 -18.38 8.04 -18.56
C LEU A 64 -18.45 9.01 -17.37
N GLY A 65 -19.10 10.17 -17.48
CA GLY A 65 -19.21 11.15 -16.41
C GLY A 65 -18.02 12.12 -16.32
N THR A 66 -17.40 12.44 -17.46
CA THR A 66 -16.33 13.44 -17.62
C THR A 66 -15.19 13.27 -16.61
N TYR A 67 -14.71 14.32 -15.94
CA TYR A 67 -13.78 14.21 -14.81
C TYR A 67 -14.54 14.34 -13.49
N ASP A 68 -13.92 13.86 -12.41
CA ASP A 68 -14.37 14.18 -11.05
C ASP A 68 -14.13 15.66 -10.78
N LEU A 69 -15.21 16.45 -10.77
CA LEU A 69 -15.14 17.91 -10.62
C LEU A 69 -14.70 18.36 -9.22
N ALA A 70 -14.65 17.46 -8.25
CA ALA A 70 -14.15 17.75 -6.91
C ALA A 70 -12.65 17.42 -6.74
N MET A 71 -11.96 17.03 -7.83
CA MET A 71 -10.49 17.01 -7.85
C MET A 71 -9.92 18.42 -8.04
N ASP A 72 -8.89 18.72 -7.27
CA ASP A 72 -8.28 20.06 -7.22
C ASP A 72 -6.97 20.11 -8.00
N VAL A 73 -6.79 21.17 -8.79
CA VAL A 73 -5.53 21.61 -9.43
C VAL A 73 -4.82 20.57 -10.30
N TRP A 74 -4.18 19.56 -9.71
CA TRP A 74 -3.35 18.60 -10.43
C TRP A 74 -3.16 17.28 -9.67
N GLY A 75 -3.15 16.19 -10.43
CA GLY A 75 -2.68 14.87 -10.03
C GLY A 75 -3.80 13.94 -9.59
N GLY A 76 -3.69 12.66 -9.95
CA GLY A 76 -4.66 11.61 -9.62
C GLY A 76 -5.74 11.42 -10.69
N GLU A 77 -6.08 12.45 -11.46
CA GLU A 77 -7.14 12.42 -12.49
C GLU A 77 -6.82 11.46 -13.63
N ASN A 78 -5.53 11.32 -13.95
CA ASN A 78 -5.05 10.40 -14.98
C ASN A 78 -5.27 8.94 -14.58
N LEU A 79 -5.07 8.59 -13.30
CA LEU A 79 -5.32 7.25 -12.79
C LEU A 79 -6.82 6.98 -12.61
N GLU A 80 -7.57 7.94 -12.08
CA GLU A 80 -9.03 7.84 -11.97
C GLU A 80 -9.68 7.50 -13.32
N MET A 81 -9.36 8.29 -14.35
CA MET A 81 -9.88 8.07 -15.70
C MET A 81 -9.41 6.72 -16.26
N SER A 82 -8.16 6.33 -15.99
CA SER A 82 -7.63 5.04 -16.46
C SER A 82 -8.40 3.86 -15.87
N PHE A 83 -8.65 3.89 -14.56
CA PHE A 83 -9.42 2.87 -13.86
C PHE A 83 -10.85 2.81 -14.36
N ARG A 84 -11.50 3.96 -14.50
CA ARG A 84 -12.87 4.07 -14.97
C ARG A 84 -13.02 3.56 -16.40
N VAL A 85 -12.19 3.99 -17.34
CA VAL A 85 -12.25 3.56 -18.74
C VAL A 85 -12.17 2.04 -18.83
N TRP A 86 -11.19 1.41 -18.17
CA TRP A 86 -11.02 -0.04 -18.22
C TRP A 86 -12.15 -0.80 -17.51
N GLN A 87 -12.49 -0.41 -16.28
CA GLN A 87 -13.50 -1.12 -15.50
C GLN A 87 -14.91 -0.97 -16.10
N CYS A 88 -15.20 0.14 -16.80
CA CYS A 88 -16.51 0.42 -17.37
C CYS A 88 -16.63 0.07 -18.87
N GLY A 89 -15.74 -0.78 -19.39
CA GLY A 89 -15.90 -1.42 -20.71
C GLY A 89 -15.14 -0.79 -21.88
N GLY A 90 -14.31 0.21 -21.64
CA GLY A 90 -13.39 0.77 -22.63
C GLY A 90 -11.99 0.14 -22.59
N SER A 91 -11.07 0.73 -23.34
CA SER A 91 -9.64 0.43 -23.32
C SER A 91 -8.81 1.71 -23.38
N LEU A 92 -7.58 1.63 -22.88
CA LEU A 92 -6.56 2.66 -23.09
C LEU A 92 -5.46 2.15 -24.00
N GLU A 93 -5.13 2.94 -25.01
CA GLU A 93 -4.18 2.55 -26.05
C GLU A 93 -3.18 3.66 -26.34
N ILE A 94 -1.92 3.28 -26.50
CA ILE A 94 -0.86 4.13 -27.03
C ILE A 94 -0.74 3.82 -28.52
N ILE A 95 -0.84 4.86 -29.36
CA ILE A 95 -0.81 4.73 -30.82
C ILE A 95 0.59 5.12 -31.34
N PRO A 96 1.46 4.17 -31.75
CA PRO A 96 2.85 4.46 -32.09
C PRO A 96 3.05 5.43 -33.27
N CYS A 97 2.05 5.54 -34.16
CA CYS A 97 2.06 6.47 -35.30
C CYS A 97 1.67 7.90 -34.92
N SER A 98 1.03 8.13 -33.77
CA SER A 98 0.73 9.48 -33.29
C SER A 98 1.84 9.95 -32.36
N ARG A 99 2.54 11.03 -32.73
CA ARG A 99 3.71 11.55 -32.02
C ARG A 99 3.47 13.00 -31.64
N VAL A 100 3.52 13.28 -30.35
CA VAL A 100 3.41 14.63 -29.79
C VAL A 100 4.54 14.83 -28.78
N GLY A 101 5.28 15.93 -28.92
CA GLY A 101 6.33 16.31 -27.98
C GLY A 101 5.73 16.94 -26.73
N HIS A 102 6.28 16.61 -25.57
CA HIS A 102 5.92 17.23 -24.29
C HIS A 102 7.19 17.70 -23.58
N VAL A 103 7.18 18.95 -23.10
CA VAL A 103 8.29 19.51 -22.31
C VAL A 103 8.18 18.98 -20.89
N PHE A 104 8.90 17.89 -20.59
CA PHE A 104 8.98 17.36 -19.24
C PHE A 104 9.72 18.34 -18.32
N ARG A 105 9.13 18.60 -17.15
CA ARG A 105 9.66 19.53 -16.14
C ARG A 105 9.95 18.77 -14.86
N LYS A 106 10.97 19.20 -14.12
CA LYS A 106 11.32 18.62 -12.82
C LYS A 106 10.45 19.13 -11.66
N GLN A 107 9.82 20.30 -11.84
CA GLN A 107 9.04 20.97 -10.80
C GLN A 107 7.79 21.62 -11.41
N HIS A 108 6.73 21.72 -10.60
CA HIS A 108 5.50 22.42 -10.99
C HIS A 108 5.69 23.94 -10.85
N PRO A 109 5.30 24.74 -11.86
CA PRO A 109 5.44 26.19 -11.82
C PRO A 109 4.24 26.91 -11.16
N TYR A 110 3.28 26.17 -10.60
CA TYR A 110 2.03 26.70 -10.05
C TYR A 110 1.97 26.51 -8.54
N THR A 111 1.18 27.34 -7.86
CA THR A 111 0.94 27.26 -6.42
C THR A 111 -0.19 26.28 -6.11
N PHE A 112 -0.06 25.59 -4.97
CA PHE A 112 -1.05 24.63 -4.50
C PHE A 112 -1.61 25.11 -3.16
N PRO A 113 -2.90 25.48 -3.08
CA PRO A 113 -3.53 25.81 -1.81
C PRO A 113 -3.44 24.59 -0.86
N GLY A 114 -2.81 24.75 0.30
CA GLY A 114 -2.59 23.64 1.24
C GLY A 114 -1.42 22.70 0.90
N GLY A 115 -0.63 23.02 -0.14
CA GLY A 115 0.57 22.26 -0.54
C GLY A 115 0.28 21.16 -1.55
N SER A 116 1.22 20.94 -2.48
CA SER A 116 1.05 19.98 -3.59
C SER A 116 0.83 18.55 -3.11
N GLY A 117 1.44 18.16 -1.98
CA GLY A 117 1.26 16.83 -1.39
C GLY A 117 -0.17 16.57 -0.93
N ASN A 118 -0.82 17.53 -0.27
CA ASN A 118 -2.19 17.36 0.23
C ASN A 118 -3.20 17.32 -0.92
N VAL A 119 -3.05 18.22 -1.90
CA VAL A 119 -3.88 18.23 -3.11
C VAL A 119 -3.76 16.91 -3.87
N PHE A 120 -2.53 16.45 -4.11
CA PHE A 120 -2.28 15.18 -4.77
C PHE A 120 -2.91 14.00 -4.00
N GLN A 121 -2.71 13.95 -2.68
CA GLN A 121 -3.29 12.89 -1.83
C GLN A 121 -4.82 12.94 -1.81
N LYS A 122 -5.44 14.11 -1.78
CA LYS A 122 -6.91 14.26 -1.85
C LYS A 122 -7.45 13.63 -3.14
N ASN A 123 -6.95 14.07 -4.30
CA ASN A 123 -7.41 13.57 -5.59
C ASN A 123 -7.15 12.07 -5.75
N THR A 124 -5.96 11.62 -5.36
CA THR A 124 -5.56 10.21 -5.43
C THR A 124 -6.43 9.34 -4.53
N ARG A 125 -6.74 9.82 -3.33
CA ARG A 125 -7.64 9.12 -2.40
C ARG A 125 -9.07 9.09 -2.95
N ARG A 126 -9.60 10.16 -3.55
CA ARG A 126 -10.90 10.12 -4.23
C ARG A 126 -10.96 9.03 -5.30
N ALA A 127 -9.92 8.91 -6.13
CA ALA A 127 -9.81 7.83 -7.10
C ALA A 127 -9.77 6.44 -6.42
N ALA A 128 -8.99 6.30 -5.34
CA ALA A 128 -8.88 5.05 -4.59
C ALA A 128 -10.19 4.61 -3.93
N GLU A 129 -10.92 5.53 -3.31
CA GLU A 129 -12.19 5.24 -2.62
C GLU A 129 -13.27 4.73 -3.60
N VAL A 130 -13.29 5.24 -4.83
CA VAL A 130 -14.29 4.87 -5.85
C VAL A 130 -13.87 3.61 -6.62
N TRP A 131 -12.59 3.50 -7.01
CA TRP A 131 -12.17 2.57 -8.07
C TRP A 131 -11.34 1.38 -7.61
N LEU A 132 -10.76 1.38 -6.40
CA LEU A 132 -9.85 0.32 -5.95
C LEU A 132 -10.50 -0.75 -5.06
N ASP A 133 -11.79 -0.63 -4.76
CA ASP A 133 -12.49 -1.53 -3.83
C ASP A 133 -11.68 -1.71 -2.53
N ASN A 134 -11.46 -2.95 -2.08
CA ASN A 134 -10.65 -3.23 -0.87
C ASN A 134 -9.14 -3.04 -1.08
N TYR A 135 -8.64 -2.91 -2.32
CA TYR A 135 -7.22 -2.68 -2.60
C TYR A 135 -6.77 -1.26 -2.24
N LYS A 136 -7.69 -0.34 -1.97
CA LYS A 136 -7.36 1.01 -1.47
C LYS A 136 -6.51 0.98 -0.20
N GLN A 137 -6.63 -0.08 0.61
CA GLN A 137 -5.79 -0.25 1.81
C GLN A 137 -4.30 -0.39 1.48
N LEU A 138 -3.95 -0.99 0.33
CA LEU A 138 -2.55 -1.08 -0.10
C LEU A 138 -1.97 0.32 -0.39
N TYR A 139 -2.79 1.20 -0.97
CA TYR A 139 -2.43 2.60 -1.14
C TYR A 139 -2.28 3.33 0.19
N LEU A 140 -3.28 3.22 1.06
CA LEU A 140 -3.25 3.86 2.38
C LEU A 140 -2.10 3.35 3.26
N ASN A 141 -1.59 2.14 3.02
CA ASN A 141 -0.42 1.59 3.71
C ASN A 141 0.91 2.10 3.13
N GLN A 142 0.99 2.41 1.84
CA GLN A 142 2.16 3.04 1.22
C GLN A 142 2.22 4.55 1.45
N VAL A 143 1.05 5.19 1.59
CA VAL A 143 0.91 6.62 1.86
C VAL A 143 0.03 6.84 3.10
N PRO A 144 0.54 6.55 4.32
CA PRO A 144 -0.25 6.63 5.55
C PRO A 144 -0.87 8.00 5.83
N SER A 145 -0.20 9.09 5.41
CA SER A 145 -0.72 10.45 5.56
C SER A 145 -2.06 10.65 4.85
N ALA A 146 -2.32 9.93 3.75
CA ALA A 146 -3.57 10.04 3.00
C ALA A 146 -4.80 9.60 3.81
N LYS A 147 -4.63 8.75 4.84
CA LYS A 147 -5.73 8.32 5.73
C LYS A 147 -6.43 9.50 6.42
N PHE A 148 -5.70 10.57 6.66
CA PHE A 148 -6.17 11.75 7.41
C PHE A 148 -6.65 12.90 6.50
N ILE A 149 -6.58 12.73 5.18
CA ILE A 149 -7.02 13.76 4.22
C ILE A 149 -8.53 13.67 4.02
N ASP A 150 -9.24 14.77 4.27
CA ASP A 150 -10.66 14.89 3.89
C ASP A 150 -10.79 14.90 2.36
N VAL A 151 -11.59 13.97 1.86
CA VAL A 151 -11.82 13.78 0.42
C VAL A 151 -13.14 14.37 -0.05
N GLY A 152 -14.00 14.83 0.86
CA GLY A 152 -15.35 15.29 0.53
C GLY A 152 -16.26 14.18 0.01
N ASP A 153 -17.43 14.57 -0.51
CA ASP A 153 -18.41 13.62 -1.07
C ASP A 153 -17.99 13.09 -2.44
N PHE A 154 -18.21 11.80 -2.66
CA PHE A 154 -17.95 11.08 -3.92
C PHE A 154 -19.12 10.17 -4.31
N SER A 155 -20.31 10.42 -3.75
CA SER A 155 -21.53 9.66 -4.01
C SER A 155 -21.93 9.69 -5.50
N ASP A 156 -21.69 10.80 -6.19
CA ASP A 156 -21.92 10.94 -7.62
C ASP A 156 -21.03 10.01 -8.46
N ARG A 157 -19.76 9.86 -8.07
CA ARG A 157 -18.80 8.94 -8.70
C ARG A 157 -19.20 7.49 -8.49
N LEU A 158 -19.63 7.13 -7.27
CA LEU A 158 -20.17 5.80 -6.98
C LEU A 158 -21.43 5.49 -7.79
N ALA A 159 -22.32 6.48 -7.95
CA ALA A 159 -23.52 6.34 -8.76
C ALA A 159 -23.20 6.06 -10.25
N ILE A 160 -22.16 6.70 -10.80
CA ILE A 160 -21.66 6.41 -12.15
C ILE A 160 -21.12 4.97 -12.25
N LYS A 161 -20.27 4.56 -11.29
CA LYS A 161 -19.71 3.20 -11.24
C LYS A 161 -20.82 2.14 -11.22
N ALA A 162 -21.87 2.37 -10.42
CA ALA A 162 -23.04 1.50 -10.35
C ALA A 162 -23.88 1.53 -11.65
N LYS A 163 -24.19 2.71 -12.18
CA LYS A 163 -24.99 2.90 -13.41
C LYS A 163 -24.36 2.19 -14.61
N LEU A 164 -23.04 2.31 -14.78
CA LEU A 164 -22.30 1.71 -15.87
C LEU A 164 -21.96 0.23 -15.64
N LYS A 165 -22.34 -0.34 -14.48
CA LYS A 165 -22.06 -1.74 -14.10
C LYS A 165 -20.58 -2.09 -14.27
N CYS A 166 -19.71 -1.19 -13.81
CA CYS A 166 -18.28 -1.36 -13.98
C CYS A 166 -17.78 -2.60 -13.22
N LYS A 167 -16.76 -3.23 -13.77
CA LYS A 167 -16.09 -4.41 -13.20
C LYS A 167 -15.30 -4.03 -11.93
N SER A 168 -14.94 -5.03 -11.14
CA SER A 168 -14.15 -4.83 -9.92
C SER A 168 -12.69 -4.48 -10.22
N PHE A 169 -11.99 -3.95 -9.20
CA PHE A 169 -10.55 -3.73 -9.31
C PHE A 169 -9.75 -5.04 -9.33
N ASP A 170 -10.27 -6.12 -8.74
CA ASP A 170 -9.69 -7.46 -8.88
C ASP A 170 -9.66 -7.91 -10.36
N TRP A 171 -10.75 -7.64 -11.11
CA TRP A 171 -10.77 -7.89 -12.56
C TRP A 171 -9.73 -7.03 -13.28
N PHE A 172 -9.60 -5.74 -12.92
CA PHE A 172 -8.60 -4.86 -13.51
C PHE A 172 -7.18 -5.40 -13.31
N LEU A 173 -6.85 -5.87 -12.11
CA LEU A 173 -5.54 -6.44 -11.82
C LEU A 173 -5.29 -7.73 -12.61
N LYS A 174 -6.30 -8.60 -12.77
CA LYS A 174 -6.14 -9.88 -13.48
C LYS A 174 -6.04 -9.71 -14.99
N GLU A 175 -6.89 -8.86 -15.58
CA GLU A 175 -7.04 -8.79 -17.04
C GLU A 175 -6.30 -7.61 -17.68
N VAL A 176 -6.13 -6.50 -16.96
CA VAL A 176 -5.55 -5.28 -17.50
C VAL A 176 -4.11 -5.10 -17.05
N TYR A 177 -3.82 -5.34 -15.77
CA TYR A 177 -2.50 -5.09 -15.18
C TYR A 177 -1.95 -6.25 -14.31
N PRO A 178 -1.82 -7.48 -14.84
CA PRO A 178 -1.35 -8.64 -14.08
C PRO A 178 0.11 -8.53 -13.65
N GLU A 179 0.88 -7.64 -14.26
CA GLU A 179 2.28 -7.41 -13.90
C GLU A 179 2.44 -6.57 -12.62
N LEU A 180 1.40 -5.84 -12.20
CA LEU A 180 1.39 -5.13 -10.92
C LEU A 180 1.36 -6.14 -9.78
N LYS A 181 2.49 -6.33 -9.11
CA LYS A 181 2.59 -7.21 -7.95
C LYS A 181 1.73 -6.66 -6.83
N VAL A 182 0.61 -7.32 -6.56
CA VAL A 182 -0.18 -7.13 -5.34
C VAL A 182 0.65 -7.71 -4.19
N PRO A 183 1.07 -6.91 -3.18
CA PRO A 183 1.69 -7.46 -1.99
C PRO A 183 0.75 -8.52 -1.43
N GLU A 184 1.23 -9.74 -1.28
CA GLU A 184 0.39 -10.76 -0.71
C GLU A 184 -0.12 -10.26 0.65
N LYS A 185 -1.43 -10.36 0.88
CA LYS A 185 -1.98 -10.39 2.24
C LYS A 185 -1.55 -11.71 2.89
N THR A 186 -0.26 -11.98 2.94
CA THR A 186 0.28 -13.17 3.60
C THR A 186 0.26 -12.90 5.09
N GLY A 187 -0.70 -13.54 5.73
CA GLY A 187 -0.74 -13.63 7.16
C GLY A 187 -1.98 -13.04 7.80
N VAL A 188 -2.14 -13.36 9.08
CA VAL A 188 -3.21 -12.84 9.92
C VAL A 188 -2.72 -11.53 10.53
N HIS A 189 -3.48 -10.45 10.31
CA HIS A 189 -3.21 -9.16 10.92
C HIS A 189 -3.71 -9.18 12.37
N LEU A 190 -2.82 -8.89 13.30
CA LEU A 190 -3.02 -9.05 14.73
C LEU A 190 -2.60 -7.79 15.47
N THR A 191 -3.40 -7.43 16.46
CA THR A 191 -2.98 -6.61 17.59
C THR A 191 -2.75 -7.54 18.78
N LEU A 192 -1.54 -7.49 19.35
CA LEU A 192 -1.09 -8.36 20.43
C LEU A 192 -1.23 -7.61 21.76
N LYS A 193 -2.17 -8.03 22.61
CA LYS A 193 -2.55 -7.30 23.82
C LYS A 193 -2.18 -8.03 25.12
N GLN A 194 -1.81 -7.25 26.12
CA GLN A 194 -1.88 -7.63 27.53
C GLN A 194 -2.59 -6.52 28.31
N ASN A 195 -3.78 -6.80 28.82
CA ASN A 195 -4.67 -5.81 29.42
C ASN A 195 -4.94 -4.64 28.44
N ASN A 196 -4.72 -3.39 28.88
CA ASN A 196 -4.89 -2.18 28.05
C ASN A 196 -3.64 -1.81 27.24
N LEU A 197 -2.58 -2.62 27.30
CA LEU A 197 -1.33 -2.40 26.59
C LEU A 197 -1.21 -3.33 25.38
N CYS A 198 -0.67 -2.79 24.29
CA CYS A 198 -0.44 -3.44 23.03
C CYS A 198 1.06 -3.53 22.74
N LEU A 199 1.48 -4.61 22.08
CA LEU A 199 2.82 -4.68 21.50
C LEU A 199 2.95 -3.58 20.44
N ASP A 200 3.91 -2.69 20.65
CA ASP A 200 4.09 -1.47 19.88
C ASP A 200 5.54 -1.40 19.39
N SER A 201 5.76 -1.01 18.14
CA SER A 201 7.11 -0.81 17.62
C SER A 201 7.82 0.39 18.27
N LEU A 202 7.11 1.30 18.93
CA LEU A 202 7.63 2.54 19.51
C LEU A 202 8.38 3.42 18.48
N GLY A 203 8.03 3.28 17.20
CA GLY A 203 8.75 3.94 16.10
C GLY A 203 10.12 3.32 15.78
N ASN A 204 10.49 2.21 16.42
CA ASN A 204 11.73 1.50 16.14
C ASN A 204 11.62 0.74 14.81
N ILE A 205 12.40 1.22 13.83
CA ILE A 205 12.38 0.72 12.45
C ILE A 205 13.68 0.01 12.05
N LYS A 206 14.73 0.07 12.86
CA LYS A 206 16.03 -0.55 12.56
C LYS A 206 16.15 -1.93 13.21
N ALA A 207 17.03 -2.75 12.65
CA ALA A 207 17.40 -4.04 13.25
C ALA A 207 17.97 -3.84 14.67
N HIS A 208 17.79 -4.85 15.52
CA HIS A 208 18.24 -4.90 16.93
C HIS A 208 17.56 -3.91 17.90
N GLN A 209 16.74 -2.99 17.39
CA GLN A 209 15.85 -2.20 18.23
C GLN A 209 14.68 -3.05 18.72
N SER A 210 14.23 -2.80 19.95
CA SER A 210 13.14 -3.58 20.56
C SER A 210 11.80 -2.89 20.43
N PRO A 211 10.72 -3.63 20.13
CA PRO A 211 9.39 -3.15 20.44
C PRO A 211 9.20 -3.03 21.97
N GLY A 212 8.10 -2.42 22.39
CA GLY A 212 7.70 -2.34 23.79
C GLY A 212 6.19 -2.44 23.95
N MET A 213 5.71 -2.19 25.15
CA MET A 213 4.28 -2.12 25.44
C MET A 213 3.84 -0.66 25.45
N TYR A 214 2.72 -0.35 24.80
CA TYR A 214 2.13 0.99 24.80
C TYR A 214 0.60 0.91 24.89
N GLN A 215 -0.06 2.01 25.27
CA GLN A 215 -1.52 2.05 25.35
C GLN A 215 -2.14 1.66 24.00
N CYS A 216 -3.05 0.68 24.01
CA CYS A 216 -3.76 0.26 22.79
C CYS A 216 -4.58 1.42 22.19
N HIS A 217 -4.36 1.75 20.92
CA HIS A 217 -5.07 2.83 20.23
C HIS A 217 -5.95 2.37 19.06
N GLY A 218 -5.87 1.11 18.63
CA GLY A 218 -6.82 0.51 17.67
C GLY A 218 -6.73 1.03 16.22
N THR A 219 -5.73 1.84 15.89
CA THR A 219 -5.56 2.42 14.54
C THR A 219 -4.58 1.65 13.65
N GLY A 220 -4.09 0.49 14.11
CA GLY A 220 -3.09 -0.32 13.41
C GLY A 220 -1.68 0.32 13.43
N GLY A 221 -0.96 0.28 12.31
CA GLY A 221 0.30 1.01 12.15
C GLY A 221 1.45 0.45 12.99
N ASN A 222 1.87 1.17 14.04
CA ASN A 222 2.91 0.74 14.97
C ASN A 222 2.48 -0.44 15.87
N GLN A 223 1.17 -0.64 16.07
CA GLN A 223 0.58 -1.73 16.87
C GLN A 223 0.02 -2.89 16.01
N GLU A 224 0.32 -2.90 14.71
CA GLU A 224 -0.15 -3.92 13.78
C GLU A 224 0.98 -4.90 13.42
N TRP A 225 0.72 -6.18 13.68
CA TRP A 225 1.64 -7.29 13.45
C TRP A 225 1.01 -8.32 12.54
N ILE A 226 1.78 -8.80 11.56
CA ILE A 226 1.30 -9.69 10.50
C ILE A 226 1.95 -11.05 10.73
N PHE A 227 1.13 -12.04 11.10
CA PHE A 227 1.59 -13.42 11.29
C PHE A 227 1.46 -14.21 9.99
N ASP A 228 2.58 -14.52 9.33
CA ASP A 228 2.61 -15.39 8.17
C ASP A 228 2.55 -16.86 8.58
N LYS A 229 1.45 -17.55 8.25
CA LYS A 229 1.24 -18.97 8.58
C LYS A 229 2.23 -19.91 7.87
N LYS A 230 2.67 -19.58 6.65
CA LYS A 230 3.56 -20.43 5.85
C LYS A 230 5.00 -20.24 6.28
N LEU A 231 5.43 -18.98 6.43
CA LEU A 231 6.81 -18.65 6.81
C LEU A 231 7.06 -18.79 8.32
N LYS A 232 5.98 -18.83 9.13
CA LYS A 232 6.04 -18.79 10.60
C LYS A 232 6.84 -17.58 11.10
N THR A 233 6.50 -16.41 10.58
CA THR A 233 7.11 -15.12 10.94
C THR A 233 6.06 -14.14 11.46
N VAL A 234 6.47 -13.23 12.35
CA VAL A 234 5.64 -12.11 12.82
C VAL A 234 6.30 -10.82 12.31
N ARG A 235 5.70 -10.18 11.31
CA ARG A 235 6.21 -8.98 10.66
C ARG A 235 5.48 -7.73 11.14
N GLN A 236 6.20 -6.67 11.45
CA GLN A 236 5.62 -5.38 11.79
C GLN A 236 5.09 -4.69 10.52
N SER A 237 3.86 -4.15 10.56
CA SER A 237 3.17 -3.63 9.37
C SER A 237 3.85 -2.40 8.74
N ALA A 238 4.32 -1.45 9.53
CA ALA A 238 4.96 -0.20 9.10
C ALA A 238 6.45 -0.36 8.71
N SER A 239 7.29 -0.89 9.60
CA SER A 239 8.75 -1.02 9.40
C SER A 239 9.14 -2.19 8.49
N LYS A 240 8.23 -3.15 8.28
CA LYS A 240 8.46 -4.40 7.54
C LYS A 240 9.53 -5.32 8.17
N MET A 241 10.05 -4.98 9.35
CA MET A 241 10.93 -5.85 10.13
C MET A 241 10.15 -6.98 10.80
N CYS A 242 10.80 -8.09 11.11
CA CYS A 242 10.19 -9.20 11.83
C CYS A 242 10.63 -9.26 13.29
N LEU A 243 9.74 -9.74 14.16
CA LEU A 243 10.09 -10.05 15.54
C LEU A 243 11.05 -11.23 15.58
N GLY A 244 12.11 -11.09 16.34
CA GLY A 244 13.01 -12.17 16.72
C GLY A 244 13.33 -12.10 18.20
N ILE A 245 13.90 -13.19 18.71
CA ILE A 245 14.46 -13.25 20.06
C ILE A 245 15.98 -13.39 19.92
N GLU A 246 16.72 -12.44 20.48
CA GLU A 246 18.19 -12.47 20.47
C GLU A 246 18.74 -13.54 21.42
N ALA A 247 20.04 -13.83 21.35
CA ALA A 247 20.68 -14.79 22.24
C ALA A 247 20.56 -14.42 23.72
N SER A 248 20.43 -13.12 24.03
CA SER A 248 20.13 -12.60 25.37
C SER A 248 18.70 -12.88 25.84
N GLY A 249 17.85 -13.43 24.98
CA GLY A 249 16.41 -13.59 25.17
C GLY A 249 15.60 -12.31 24.94
N LYS A 250 16.24 -11.17 24.65
CA LYS A 250 15.56 -9.90 24.38
C LYS A 250 14.78 -9.97 23.06
N LEU A 251 13.54 -9.50 23.03
CA LEU A 251 12.80 -9.32 21.77
C LEU A 251 13.38 -8.14 20.98
N ALA A 252 13.61 -8.34 19.69
CA ALA A 252 14.15 -7.31 18.82
C ALA A 252 13.67 -7.45 17.37
N ASN A 253 13.72 -6.34 16.63
CA ASN A 253 13.52 -6.31 15.19
C ASN A 253 14.69 -7.01 14.47
N ARG A 254 14.36 -7.88 13.51
CA ARG A 254 15.32 -8.63 12.69
C ARG A 254 14.84 -8.69 11.25
N GLU A 255 15.76 -9.00 10.33
CA GLU A 255 15.39 -9.27 8.94
C GLU A 255 14.52 -10.52 8.85
N CYS A 256 13.41 -10.41 8.11
CA CYS A 256 12.43 -11.49 7.99
C CYS A 256 12.99 -12.76 7.32
N SER A 257 13.95 -12.60 6.40
CA SER A 257 14.61 -13.71 5.71
C SER A 257 15.40 -14.63 6.65
N GLN A 258 15.79 -14.14 7.83
CA GLN A 258 16.59 -14.87 8.81
C GLN A 258 15.74 -15.59 9.88
N LEU A 259 14.41 -15.48 9.81
CA LEU A 259 13.52 -15.90 10.88
C LEU A 259 12.48 -16.91 10.41
N SER A 260 12.24 -17.91 11.25
CA SER A 260 11.10 -18.82 11.17
C SER A 260 10.90 -19.52 12.51
N GLY A 261 9.68 -19.98 12.77
CA GLY A 261 9.33 -20.75 13.97
C GLY A 261 8.48 -20.01 14.99
N TRP A 262 7.82 -18.92 14.59
CA TRP A 262 6.76 -18.32 15.39
C TRP A 262 5.47 -19.13 15.32
N GLU A 263 4.82 -19.27 16.46
CA GLU A 263 3.50 -19.87 16.63
C GLU A 263 2.73 -19.07 17.67
N TYR A 264 1.42 -18.95 17.50
CA TYR A 264 0.56 -18.39 18.53
C TYR A 264 -0.66 -19.28 18.74
N ASN A 265 -1.21 -19.26 19.96
CA ASN A 265 -2.38 -20.04 20.32
C ASN A 265 -3.39 -19.13 21.03
N GLU A 266 -4.55 -18.95 20.39
CA GLU A 266 -5.64 -18.09 20.90
C GLU A 266 -6.26 -18.60 22.21
N GLN A 267 -6.27 -19.92 22.43
CA GLN A 267 -6.84 -20.52 23.64
C GLN A 267 -5.91 -20.40 24.84
N SER A 268 -4.62 -20.68 24.65
CA SER A 268 -3.63 -20.63 25.73
C SER A 268 -3.04 -19.23 25.95
N GLY A 269 -3.21 -18.32 25.00
CA GLY A 269 -2.60 -16.98 24.99
C GLY A 269 -1.10 -16.99 24.71
N ALA A 270 -0.49 -18.13 24.37
CA ALA A 270 0.97 -18.20 24.20
C ALA A 270 1.40 -17.64 22.84
N LEU A 271 2.33 -16.69 22.84
CA LEU A 271 3.11 -16.27 21.67
C LEU A 271 4.51 -16.90 21.77
N LYS A 272 4.79 -17.89 20.93
CA LYS A 272 5.94 -18.78 21.04
C LYS A 272 6.88 -18.61 19.85
N TYR A 273 8.16 -18.50 20.13
CA TYR A 273 9.24 -18.58 19.15
C TYR A 273 10.15 -19.75 19.49
N LYS A 274 10.14 -20.79 18.66
CA LYS A 274 10.86 -22.04 18.90
C LYS A 274 10.50 -22.65 20.27
N ASN A 275 11.38 -22.56 21.27
CA ASN A 275 11.14 -23.13 22.62
C ASN A 275 10.89 -22.05 23.69
N GLN A 276 10.74 -20.78 23.30
CA GLN A 276 10.54 -19.67 24.21
C GLN A 276 9.17 -19.03 24.00
N CYS A 277 8.54 -18.59 25.07
CA CYS A 277 7.32 -17.81 25.07
C CYS A 277 7.63 -16.36 25.44
N VAL A 278 6.96 -15.43 24.79
CA VAL A 278 7.17 -13.99 25.02
C VAL A 278 6.49 -13.59 26.31
N ALA A 279 7.27 -13.02 27.24
CA ALA A 279 6.82 -12.48 28.51
C ALA A 279 7.00 -10.95 28.56
N VAL A 280 6.06 -10.27 29.20
CA VAL A 280 6.22 -8.86 29.61
C VAL A 280 6.79 -8.83 31.04
N ILE A 281 8.01 -8.33 31.19
CA ILE A 281 8.74 -8.27 32.46
C ILE A 281 8.78 -6.83 32.96
N PRO A 282 8.35 -6.53 34.19
CA PRO A 282 8.58 -5.22 34.78
C PRO A 282 10.09 -4.97 34.92
N LYS A 283 10.62 -3.85 34.40
CA LYS A 283 11.98 -3.44 34.81
C LYS A 283 11.88 -2.92 36.24
N THR A 284 12.61 -3.54 37.16
CA THR A 284 12.76 -3.03 38.53
C THR A 284 13.48 -1.68 38.51
N GLU A 285 12.84 -0.65 39.06
CA GLU A 285 13.33 0.74 39.08
C GLU A 285 14.65 0.89 39.86
N VAL A 286 15.63 1.52 39.22
CA VAL A 286 16.43 2.58 39.86
C VAL A 286 16.31 3.81 38.98
N SER A 287 15.13 4.42 38.97
CA SER A 287 14.89 5.87 38.81
C SER A 287 13.43 6.11 38.45
N VAL A 288 12.81 6.97 39.26
CA VAL A 288 11.42 7.40 39.18
C VAL A 288 11.22 8.20 37.90
N GLN A 289 10.89 7.54 36.78
CA GLN A 289 10.20 8.10 35.62
C GLN A 289 9.86 6.99 34.59
N LYS A 290 8.56 6.63 34.54
CA LYS A 290 7.88 5.69 33.62
C LYS A 290 8.26 4.20 33.77
N GLU A 291 7.26 3.39 34.11
CA GLU A 291 7.30 1.92 34.10
C GLU A 291 7.73 1.39 32.71
N GLU A 292 9.03 1.23 32.48
CA GLU A 292 9.54 0.62 31.26
C GLU A 292 9.47 -0.91 31.36
N THR A 293 8.37 -1.53 30.93
CA THR A 293 8.33 -2.99 30.77
C THR A 293 9.34 -3.46 29.72
N ALA A 294 9.99 -4.60 29.94
CA ALA A 294 10.86 -5.27 28.98
C ALA A 294 10.16 -6.50 28.38
N LEU A 295 10.39 -6.75 27.09
CA LEU A 295 9.87 -7.93 26.39
C LEU A 295 10.97 -8.98 26.25
N GLN A 296 10.71 -10.17 26.80
CA GLN A 296 11.70 -11.22 26.93
C GLN A 296 11.15 -12.58 26.50
N GLY A 297 11.93 -13.34 25.74
CA GLY A 297 11.73 -14.76 25.50
C GLY A 297 12.15 -15.58 26.71
N MET A 298 11.21 -16.26 27.33
CA MET A 298 11.42 -17.11 28.50
C MET A 298 10.99 -18.56 28.23
N PRO A 299 11.42 -19.54 29.04
CA PRO A 299 10.81 -20.87 29.01
C PRO A 299 9.29 -20.77 29.13
N CYS A 300 8.58 -21.51 28.28
CA CYS A 300 7.12 -21.47 28.24
C CYS A 300 6.51 -22.04 29.52
N ASP A 301 5.73 -21.22 30.22
CA ASP A 301 4.97 -21.60 31.41
C ASP A 301 3.49 -21.26 31.19
N PRO A 302 2.59 -22.26 31.09
CA PRO A 302 1.18 -22.02 30.85
C PRO A 302 0.47 -21.33 32.02
N THR A 303 1.08 -21.25 33.20
CA THR A 303 0.54 -20.59 34.39
C THR A 303 1.04 -19.16 34.56
N ASP A 304 2.10 -18.76 33.86
CA ASP A 304 2.67 -17.42 33.95
C ASP A 304 1.80 -16.39 33.19
N ALA A 305 1.09 -15.54 33.93
CA ALA A 305 0.24 -14.49 33.38
C ALA A 305 1.00 -13.52 32.47
N ARG A 306 2.31 -13.33 32.69
CA ARG A 306 3.15 -12.45 31.85
C ARG A 306 3.34 -12.99 30.45
N GLN A 307 3.08 -14.29 30.22
CA GLN A 307 3.18 -14.95 28.92
C GLN A 307 1.83 -15.07 28.18
N LYS A 308 0.75 -14.49 28.74
CA LYS A 308 -0.59 -14.57 28.18
C LYS A 308 -0.91 -13.36 27.32
N TRP A 309 -1.15 -13.57 26.05
CA TRP A 309 -1.48 -12.55 25.06
C TRP A 309 -2.89 -12.76 24.53
N VAL A 310 -3.60 -11.65 24.29
CA VAL A 310 -4.83 -11.65 23.51
C VAL A 310 -4.48 -11.27 22.06
N PHE A 311 -4.88 -12.13 21.13
CA PHE A 311 -4.64 -11.96 19.69
C PHE A 311 -5.90 -11.40 19.04
N GLU A 312 -5.99 -10.08 18.97
CA GLU A 312 -7.13 -9.44 18.30
C GLU A 312 -6.87 -9.40 16.79
N LYS A 313 -7.73 -10.06 16.01
CA LYS A 313 -7.70 -9.97 14.56
C LYS A 313 -8.24 -8.61 14.15
N LEU A 314 -7.44 -7.88 13.37
CA LEU A 314 -7.92 -6.66 12.72
C LEU A 314 -8.85 -7.12 11.60
N ASN A 315 -10.16 -6.93 11.79
CA ASN A 315 -11.15 -7.19 10.76
C ASN A 315 -10.99 -6.11 9.65
N ASP A 316 -10.88 -6.57 8.41
CA ASP A 316 -11.00 -5.74 7.21
C ASP A 316 -12.41 -5.13 7.12
#